data_AF-A0A973JRI3-F1
#
_entry.id   AF-A0A973JRI3-F1
#
_cell.length_a   1.000
_cell.length_b   1.000
_cell.length_c   1.000
_cell.angle_alpha   90.00
_cell.angle_beta   90.00
_cell.angle_gamma   90.00
#
_symmetry.space_group_name_H-M   'P 1'
#
loop_
_entity.id
_entity.type
_entity.pdbx_description
1 polymer ?
#
loop_
_entity_poly.entity_id
_entity_poly.type
_entity_poly.pdbx_seq_one_letter_code
_entity_poly.pdbx_strand_id
1 'polypeptide(L)'
;MSDVHDQAYGLRSLYRDPLFDRTLAELRAQGGYAAVAADKAEEFIGMLTGKNPAGGRHRFRFTRNGEYRIRNCRKVDIGCGYRIVCIQKDQQLVLLYIGTHDDCFRWIERRRTAEYDLESVPKGAWVDVGGARPVEPASRKKVHEEERFADEYEDSLMDQLDDAVLRKIFPGLVEHR
;
A
#
# COMPACT_ATOMS: atom_id res chain seq x y z
N MET A 1 -17.90 17.25 -25.36
CA MET A 1 -16.51 17.69 -25.12
C MET A 1 -15.96 16.74 -24.08
N SER A 2 -15.14 15.79 -24.54
CA SER A 2 -14.90 14.52 -23.86
C SER A 2 -13.89 14.65 -22.72
N ASP A 3 -14.23 14.05 -21.59
CA ASP A 3 -13.46 13.96 -20.35
C ASP A 3 -12.05 13.40 -20.55
N VAL A 4 -11.05 14.15 -20.08
CA VAL A 4 -9.62 13.80 -20.13
C VAL A 4 -9.12 13.65 -18.69
N HIS A 5 -9.61 12.69 -17.91
CA HIS A 5 -9.10 12.41 -16.54
C HIS A 5 -9.03 10.90 -16.28
N ASP A 6 -8.32 10.16 -17.15
CA ASP A 6 -8.11 8.72 -16.96
C ASP A 6 -6.64 8.31 -17.08
N GLN A 7 -5.90 8.39 -15.98
CA GLN A 7 -4.53 7.89 -15.87
C GLN A 7 -4.28 7.34 -14.45
N ALA A 8 -4.60 6.06 -14.22
CA ALA A 8 -4.35 5.39 -12.95
C ALA A 8 -3.12 4.48 -13.06
N TYR A 9 -2.02 4.88 -12.41
CA TYR A 9 -0.82 4.08 -12.09
C TYR A 9 0.04 3.50 -13.23
N GLY A 10 -0.42 3.50 -14.48
CA GLY A 10 0.33 2.96 -15.62
C GLY A 10 0.61 1.44 -15.52
N LEU A 11 -0.13 0.74 -14.67
CA LEU A 11 -0.03 -0.70 -14.46
C LEU A 11 -0.80 -1.45 -15.56
N ARG A 12 -0.25 -2.58 -16.00
CA ARG A 12 -0.85 -3.52 -16.95
C ARG A 12 -1.11 -4.88 -16.32
N SER A 13 -0.26 -5.31 -15.39
CA SER A 13 -0.42 -6.61 -14.77
C SER A 13 -0.14 -6.58 -13.27
N LEU A 14 -0.89 -7.40 -12.55
CA LEU A 14 -0.80 -7.60 -11.11
C LEU A 14 -0.55 -9.08 -10.82
N TYR A 15 0.38 -9.39 -9.94
CA TYR A 15 0.60 -10.73 -9.42
C TYR A 15 0.53 -10.74 -7.90
N ARG A 16 -0.08 -11.80 -7.34
CA ARG A 16 -0.19 -12.06 -5.90
C ARG A 16 0.77 -13.20 -5.56
N ASP A 17 1.79 -12.92 -4.77
CA ASP A 17 2.71 -13.96 -4.29
C ASP A 17 1.97 -14.94 -3.35
N PRO A 18 2.26 -16.25 -3.36
CA PRO A 18 1.61 -17.21 -2.47
C PRO A 18 1.74 -16.86 -0.98
N LEU A 19 2.83 -16.18 -0.58
CA LEU A 19 2.99 -15.67 0.77
C LEU A 19 2.04 -14.52 1.06
N PHE A 20 1.82 -13.64 0.09
CA PHE A 20 0.82 -12.57 0.22
C PHE A 20 -0.57 -13.16 0.44
N ASP A 21 -0.98 -14.16 -0.35
CA ASP A 21 -2.30 -14.79 -0.20
C ASP A 21 -2.47 -15.49 1.14
N ARG A 22 -1.42 -16.18 1.60
CA ARG A 22 -1.42 -16.83 2.91
C ARG A 22 -1.58 -15.81 4.05
N THR A 23 -0.77 -14.76 4.03
CA THR A 23 -0.74 -13.74 5.08
C THR A 23 -2.02 -12.91 5.09
N LEU A 24 -2.62 -12.68 3.93
CA LEU A 24 -3.94 -12.08 3.82
C LEU A 24 -5.04 -12.95 4.46
N ALA A 25 -5.00 -14.26 4.23
CA ALA A 25 -5.94 -15.20 4.84
C ALA A 25 -5.77 -15.27 6.37
N GLU A 26 -4.53 -15.25 6.86
CA GLU A 26 -4.20 -15.18 8.29
C GLU A 26 -4.77 -13.91 8.94
N LEU A 27 -4.62 -12.74 8.30
CA LEU A 27 -5.21 -11.48 8.79
C LEU A 27 -6.73 -11.54 8.87
N ARG A 28 -7.41 -12.13 7.87
CA ARG A 28 -8.87 -12.33 7.93
C ARG A 28 -9.27 -13.21 9.11
N ALA A 29 -8.57 -14.33 9.30
CA ALA A 29 -8.87 -15.28 10.36
C ALA A 29 -8.66 -14.70 11.77
N GLN A 30 -7.74 -13.74 11.93
CA GLN A 30 -7.46 -13.09 13.20
C GLN A 30 -8.61 -12.17 13.68
N GLY A 31 -9.42 -11.61 12.79
CA GLY A 31 -10.53 -10.72 13.14
C GLY A 31 -10.10 -9.29 13.50
N GLY A 32 -11.06 -8.46 13.94
CA GLY A 32 -10.80 -7.09 14.38
C GLY A 32 -10.13 -6.22 13.32
N TYR A 33 -9.15 -5.41 13.71
CA TYR A 33 -8.39 -4.55 12.79
C TYR A 33 -7.61 -5.31 11.72
N ALA A 34 -7.22 -6.56 11.99
CA ALA A 34 -6.53 -7.41 11.01
C ALA A 34 -7.48 -7.81 9.86
N ALA A 35 -8.72 -8.20 10.18
CA ALA A 35 -9.72 -8.49 9.17
C ALA A 35 -10.09 -7.25 8.34
N VAL A 36 -10.24 -6.09 8.99
CA VAL A 36 -10.46 -4.81 8.30
C VAL A 36 -9.30 -4.48 7.35
N ALA A 37 -8.05 -4.73 7.75
CA ALA A 37 -6.89 -4.53 6.89
C ALA A 37 -6.91 -5.48 5.67
N ALA A 38 -7.33 -6.73 5.86
CA ALA A 38 -7.47 -7.67 4.75
C ALA A 38 -8.56 -7.26 3.76
N ASP A 39 -9.68 -6.72 4.24
CA ASP A 39 -10.74 -6.18 3.38
C ASP A 39 -10.25 -4.96 2.58
N LYS A 40 -9.55 -4.03 3.24
CA LYS A 40 -8.92 -2.88 2.56
C LYS A 40 -7.88 -3.30 1.52
N ALA A 41 -7.16 -4.40 1.74
CA ALA A 41 -6.22 -4.91 0.76
C ALA A 41 -6.93 -5.46 -0.49
N GLU A 42 -8.09 -6.12 -0.34
CA GLU A 42 -8.90 -6.50 -1.51
C GLU A 42 -9.57 -5.29 -2.18
N GLU A 43 -9.96 -4.26 -1.42
CA GLU A 43 -10.42 -3.01 -2.01
C GLU A 43 -9.32 -2.38 -2.89
N PHE A 44 -8.07 -2.37 -2.41
CA PHE A 44 -6.92 -1.92 -3.18
C PHE A 44 -6.74 -2.74 -4.46
N ILE A 45 -6.79 -4.08 -4.37
CA ILE A 45 -6.69 -4.98 -5.53
C ILE A 45 -7.88 -4.78 -6.50
N GLY A 46 -9.09 -4.62 -5.98
CA GLY A 46 -10.30 -4.39 -6.74
C GLY A 46 -10.24 -3.05 -7.49
N MET A 47 -9.72 -2.01 -6.85
CA MET A 47 -9.45 -0.73 -7.50
C MET A 47 -8.41 -0.88 -8.62
N LEU A 48 -7.29 -1.57 -8.37
CA LEU A 48 -6.25 -1.79 -9.38
C LEU A 48 -6.79 -2.59 -10.58
N THR A 49 -7.60 -3.62 -10.34
CA THR A 49 -8.12 -4.50 -11.40
C THR A 49 -9.39 -3.95 -12.08
N GLY A 50 -9.85 -2.75 -11.70
CA GLY A 50 -11.08 -2.16 -12.23
C GLY A 50 -12.39 -2.84 -11.75
N LYS A 51 -12.29 -3.82 -10.84
CA LYS A 51 -13.44 -4.52 -10.24
C LYS A 51 -14.19 -3.69 -9.20
N ASN A 52 -13.54 -2.66 -8.62
CA ASN A 52 -14.14 -1.77 -7.64
C ASN A 52 -13.65 -0.30 -7.80
N PRO A 53 -14.16 0.44 -8.81
CA PRO A 53 -13.72 1.81 -9.11
C PRO A 53 -14.21 2.87 -8.10
N ALA A 54 -15.17 2.54 -7.22
CA ALA A 54 -15.67 3.43 -6.17
C ALA A 54 -14.68 3.57 -4.98
N GLY A 55 -13.63 2.74 -4.98
CA GLY A 55 -12.45 2.86 -4.13
C GLY A 55 -11.68 4.15 -4.39
N GLY A 56 -12.10 5.29 -3.80
CA GLY A 56 -11.43 6.59 -3.99
C GLY A 56 -9.90 6.48 -4.04
N ARG A 57 -9.33 6.84 -5.21
CA ARG A 57 -7.94 6.56 -5.60
C ARG A 57 -6.88 7.20 -4.68
N HIS A 58 -7.28 8.17 -3.85
CA HIS A 58 -6.46 8.85 -2.86
C HIS A 58 -6.24 8.05 -1.57
N ARG A 59 -6.91 6.89 -1.39
CA ARG A 59 -6.85 6.10 -0.16
C ARG A 59 -5.58 5.28 0.03
N PHE A 60 -4.84 5.00 -1.04
CA PHE A 60 -3.72 4.07 -1.00
C PHE A 60 -2.44 4.76 -1.49
N ARG A 61 -1.59 5.17 -0.55
CA ARG A 61 -0.36 5.92 -0.84
C ARG A 61 0.83 4.97 -0.90
N PHE A 62 1.51 4.92 -2.04
CA PHE A 62 2.84 4.29 -2.11
C PHE A 62 3.85 5.14 -1.34
N THR A 63 4.72 4.51 -0.56
CA THR A 63 5.82 5.23 0.10
C THR A 63 6.80 5.78 -0.94
N ARG A 64 7.06 7.10 -0.88
CA ARG A 64 7.92 7.86 -1.82
C ARG A 64 9.36 7.35 -1.89
N ASN A 65 9.87 6.83 -0.78
CA ASN A 65 11.18 6.23 -0.69
C ASN A 65 11.04 4.73 -0.95
N GLY A 66 11.65 4.28 -2.05
CA GLY A 66 11.92 2.85 -2.22
C GLY A 66 12.67 2.36 -1.00
N GLU A 67 12.32 1.17 -0.52
CA GLU A 67 13.09 0.57 0.57
C GLU A 67 14.50 0.28 0.04
N TYR A 68 15.51 1.04 0.48
CA TYR A 68 16.92 0.93 0.00
C TYR A 68 17.47 -0.49 0.03
N ARG A 69 16.83 -1.35 0.83
CA ARG A 69 17.15 -2.74 1.07
C ARG A 69 16.61 -3.70 0.01
N ILE A 70 15.57 -3.34 -0.76
CA ILE A 70 15.06 -4.19 -1.85
C ILE A 70 14.76 -3.30 -3.06
N ARG A 71 15.43 -3.57 -4.19
CA ARG A 71 15.24 -2.78 -5.41
C ARG A 71 13.77 -2.80 -5.84
N ASN A 72 13.24 -1.63 -6.17
CA ASN A 72 11.85 -1.43 -6.61
C ASN A 72 10.76 -1.82 -5.60
N CYS A 73 11.14 -2.08 -4.34
CA CYS A 73 10.20 -2.33 -3.26
C CYS A 73 9.49 -1.05 -2.84
N ARG A 74 8.16 -1.11 -2.75
CA ARG A 74 7.29 -0.05 -2.24
C ARG A 74 6.38 -0.62 -1.16
N LYS A 75 6.00 0.24 -0.21
CA LYS A 75 4.93 -0.07 0.73
C LYS A 75 3.67 0.71 0.35
N VAL A 76 2.51 0.09 0.53
CA VAL A 76 1.21 0.75 0.43
C VAL A 76 0.62 0.81 1.83
N ASP A 77 0.31 2.00 2.30
CA ASP A 77 -0.44 2.17 3.54
C ASP A 77 -1.91 1.82 3.28
N ILE A 78 -2.46 0.90 4.08
CA ILE A 78 -3.86 0.48 4.03
C ILE A 78 -4.59 0.85 5.34
N GLY A 79 -3.98 1.67 6.19
CA GLY A 79 -4.53 2.18 7.45
C GLY A 79 -4.41 1.19 8.62
N CYS A 80 -4.80 1.67 9.80
CA CYS A 80 -4.81 0.89 11.06
C CYS A 80 -3.44 0.28 11.43
N GLY A 81 -2.33 0.87 10.96
CA GLY A 81 -0.99 0.36 11.19
C GLY A 81 -0.55 -0.76 10.24
N TYR A 82 -1.37 -1.15 9.26
CA TYR A 82 -1.07 -2.21 8.31
C TYR A 82 -0.56 -1.67 6.97
N ARG A 83 0.30 -2.46 6.32
CA ARG A 83 0.92 -2.13 5.03
C ARG A 83 0.98 -3.35 4.13
N ILE A 84 0.95 -3.10 2.83
CA ILE A 84 1.30 -4.08 1.80
C ILE A 84 2.73 -3.82 1.35
N VAL A 85 3.56 -4.86 1.30
CA VAL A 85 4.86 -4.83 0.63
C VAL A 85 4.69 -5.32 -0.80
N CYS A 86 5.19 -4.54 -1.75
CA CYS A 86 5.08 -4.85 -3.17
C CYS A 86 6.35 -4.46 -3.93
N ILE A 87 6.54 -5.05 -5.11
CA ILE A 87 7.55 -4.64 -6.08
C ILE A 87 6.86 -4.14 -7.33
N GLN A 88 7.26 -2.96 -7.79
CA GLN A 88 6.78 -2.38 -9.03
C GLN A 88 7.94 -2.21 -10.02
N LYS A 89 7.90 -2.93 -11.13
CA LYS A 89 8.84 -2.78 -12.24
C LYS A 89 8.04 -2.53 -13.51
N ASP A 90 8.37 -1.45 -14.22
CA ASP A 90 7.65 -1.03 -15.42
C ASP A 90 6.13 -0.93 -15.15
N GLN A 91 5.33 -1.69 -15.89
CA GLN A 91 3.87 -1.75 -15.76
C GLN A 91 3.39 -2.97 -14.96
N GLN A 92 4.28 -3.64 -14.24
CA GLN A 92 3.98 -4.84 -13.46
C GLN A 92 4.07 -4.55 -11.96
N LEU A 93 3.07 -5.01 -11.22
CA LEU A 93 3.03 -4.95 -9.76
C LEU A 93 2.98 -6.36 -9.18
N VAL A 94 3.85 -6.66 -8.22
CA VAL A 94 3.81 -7.90 -7.43
C VAL A 94 3.53 -7.58 -5.98
N LEU A 95 2.48 -8.16 -5.41
CA LEU A 95 2.16 -8.08 -3.98
C LEU A 95 2.86 -9.24 -3.27
N LEU A 96 3.70 -8.93 -2.29
CA LEU A 96 4.63 -9.89 -1.68
C LEU A 96 4.26 -10.26 -0.25
N TYR A 97 3.74 -9.31 0.50
CA TYR A 97 3.42 -9.49 1.91
C TYR A 97 2.42 -8.45 2.39
N ILE A 98 1.63 -8.79 3.40
CA ILE A 98 0.76 -7.86 4.13
C ILE A 98 0.91 -8.12 5.64
N GLY A 99 0.97 -7.04 6.41
CA GLY A 99 1.10 -7.14 7.86
C GLY A 99 1.18 -5.77 8.52
N THR A 100 1.50 -5.74 9.81
CA THR A 100 1.72 -4.48 10.53
C THR A 100 2.95 -3.73 10.01
N HIS A 101 3.15 -2.49 10.46
CA HIS A 101 4.38 -1.73 10.25
C HIS A 101 5.64 -2.57 10.50
N ASP A 102 5.68 -3.19 11.68
CA ASP A 102 6.85 -3.90 12.18
C ASP A 102 7.04 -5.23 11.49
N ASP A 103 5.95 -5.94 11.17
CA ASP A 103 6.01 -7.17 10.38
C ASP A 103 6.56 -6.92 8.98
N CYS A 104 6.07 -5.85 8.32
CA CYS A 104 6.57 -5.44 7.01
C CYS A 104 8.05 -5.06 7.07
N PHE A 105 8.47 -4.34 8.13
CA PHE A 105 9.88 -4.01 8.34
C PHE A 105 10.74 -5.27 8.51
N ARG A 106 10.33 -6.20 9.38
CA ARG A 106 11.02 -7.49 9.61
C ARG A 106 11.07 -8.34 8.34
N TRP A 107 10.00 -8.35 7.56
CA TRP A 107 9.94 -9.08 6.30
C TRP A 107 10.98 -8.56 5.30
N ILE A 108 11.12 -7.23 5.20
CA ILE A 108 12.12 -6.58 4.33
C ILE A 108 13.54 -6.86 4.82
N GLU A 109 13.80 -6.75 6.12
CA GLU A 109 15.12 -7.04 6.69
C GLU A 109 15.59 -8.46 6.36
N ARG A 110 14.70 -9.45 6.43
CA ARG A 110 15.01 -10.85 6.09
C ARG A 110 15.30 -11.07 4.62
N ARG A 111 14.91 -10.15 3.73
CA ARG A 111 14.97 -10.28 2.27
C ARG A 111 15.82 -9.20 1.60
N ARG A 112 16.68 -8.53 2.38
CA ARG A 112 17.52 -7.38 2.00
C ARG A 112 18.48 -7.61 0.80
N THR A 113 18.69 -8.83 0.36
CA THR A 113 19.53 -9.15 -0.81
C THR A 113 18.78 -9.95 -1.86
N ALA A 114 17.47 -10.12 -1.71
CA ALA A 114 16.67 -10.86 -2.66
C ALA A 114 16.45 -10.01 -3.91
N GLU A 115 16.96 -10.50 -5.05
CA GLU A 115 16.52 -10.02 -6.35
C GLU A 115 15.20 -10.71 -6.70
N TYR A 116 14.20 -9.91 -7.01
CA TYR A 116 12.92 -10.41 -7.48
C TYR A 116 12.93 -10.43 -8.99
N ASP A 117 13.16 -11.62 -9.54
CA ASP A 117 13.04 -11.87 -10.96
C ASP A 117 11.56 -12.04 -11.34
N LEU A 118 10.98 -11.01 -11.96
CA LEU A 118 9.61 -11.05 -12.44
C LEU A 118 9.41 -12.02 -13.62
N GLU A 119 10.49 -12.41 -14.32
CA GLU A 119 10.43 -13.39 -15.41
C GLU A 119 10.20 -14.81 -14.88
N SER A 120 10.55 -15.07 -13.62
CA SER A 120 10.27 -16.33 -12.93
C SER A 120 8.79 -16.52 -12.57
N VAL A 121 7.98 -15.46 -12.59
CA VAL A 121 6.54 -15.55 -12.32
C VAL A 121 5.85 -16.26 -13.47
N PRO A 122 5.09 -17.36 -13.23
CA PRO A 122 4.39 -18.08 -14.28
C PRO A 122 3.46 -17.16 -15.08
N LYS A 123 3.50 -17.25 -16.42
CA LYS A 123 2.71 -16.37 -17.30
C LYS A 123 1.21 -16.37 -16.99
N GLY A 124 0.65 -17.50 -16.58
CA GLY A 124 -0.77 -17.64 -16.21
C GLY A 124 -1.14 -17.11 -14.82
N ALA A 125 -0.18 -16.65 -14.02
CA ALA A 125 -0.42 -16.13 -12.68
C ALA A 125 -0.66 -14.62 -12.65
N TRP A 126 -0.39 -13.92 -13.76
CA TRP A 126 -0.64 -12.49 -13.89
C TRP A 126 -2.12 -12.21 -14.14
N VAL A 127 -2.64 -11.20 -13.45
CA VAL A 127 -3.98 -10.65 -13.66
C VAL A 127 -3.85 -9.36 -14.44
N ASP A 128 -4.61 -9.23 -15.54
CA ASP A 128 -4.68 -7.99 -16.29
C ASP A 128 -5.31 -6.89 -15.45
N VAL A 129 -4.59 -5.79 -15.34
CA VAL A 129 -5.06 -4.53 -14.79
C VAL A 129 -5.54 -3.72 -15.99
N GLY A 130 -6.86 -3.53 -16.11
CA GLY A 130 -7.51 -2.87 -17.24
C GLY A 130 -6.95 -1.46 -17.47
N GLY A 131 -5.92 -1.36 -18.30
CA GLY A 131 -5.11 -0.16 -18.41
C GLY A 131 -5.74 0.87 -19.34
N ALA A 132 -5.81 2.11 -18.87
CA ALA A 132 -5.68 3.27 -19.73
C ALA A 132 -4.41 3.14 -20.61
N ARG A 133 -4.53 3.56 -21.87
CA ARG A 133 -3.49 3.45 -22.92
C ARG A 133 -2.18 4.13 -22.50
N PRO A 134 -0.98 3.63 -22.89
CA PRO A 134 0.27 4.28 -22.54
C PRO A 134 0.33 5.68 -23.17
N VAL A 135 0.59 6.70 -22.36
CA VAL A 135 1.02 8.01 -22.86
C VAL A 135 2.50 8.14 -22.50
N GLU A 136 3.31 8.52 -23.49
CA GLU A 136 4.75 8.70 -23.37
C GLU A 136 5.12 9.57 -22.15
N PRO A 137 6.30 9.36 -21.53
CA PRO A 137 6.63 9.98 -20.26
C PRO A 137 6.70 11.50 -20.40
N ALA A 138 5.63 12.17 -19.97
CA ALA A 138 5.62 13.61 -19.82
C ALA A 138 6.61 13.98 -18.69
N SER A 139 7.67 14.65 -19.12
CA SER A 139 8.71 15.27 -18.29
C SER A 139 8.24 15.76 -16.91
N ARG A 140 8.96 15.28 -15.91
CA ARG A 140 8.89 15.59 -14.47
C ARG A 140 8.72 17.09 -14.22
N LYS A 141 7.50 17.56 -13.94
CA LYS A 141 7.25 18.89 -13.38
C LYS A 141 6.61 18.78 -12.00
N LYS A 142 7.13 19.62 -11.12
CA LYS A 142 6.98 19.67 -9.66
C LYS A 142 5.51 19.90 -9.26
N VAL A 143 4.93 18.96 -8.52
CA VAL A 143 3.74 19.15 -7.69
C VAL A 143 4.29 19.44 -6.29
N HIS A 144 4.33 20.72 -5.87
CA HIS A 144 5.13 21.11 -4.68
C HIS A 144 4.42 22.09 -3.73
N GLU A 145 3.14 22.36 -3.91
CA GLU A 145 2.43 23.36 -3.08
C GLU A 145 1.20 22.81 -2.35
N GLU A 146 0.44 21.88 -2.92
CA GLU A 146 -0.74 21.32 -2.24
C GLU A 146 -0.38 20.26 -1.18
N GLU A 147 0.78 19.61 -1.30
CA GLU A 147 1.21 18.52 -0.41
C GLU A 147 1.73 18.99 0.95
N ARG A 148 2.17 20.27 1.09
CA ARG A 148 2.60 20.80 2.40
C ARG A 148 1.44 20.99 3.38
N PHE A 149 0.26 21.35 2.87
CA PHE A 149 -0.90 21.65 3.71
C PHE A 149 -1.53 20.41 4.37
N ALA A 150 -1.39 19.23 3.75
CA ALA A 150 -1.94 17.99 4.29
C ALA A 150 -1.08 17.41 5.42
N ASP A 151 0.25 17.49 5.29
CA ASP A 151 1.18 17.07 6.34
C ASP A 151 1.02 17.95 7.59
N GLU A 152 0.87 19.29 7.44
CA GLU A 152 0.61 20.20 8.57
C GLU A 152 -0.73 19.92 9.28
N TYR A 153 -1.76 19.45 8.57
CA TYR A 153 -3.06 19.13 9.18
C TYR A 153 -3.04 17.82 9.97
N GLU A 154 -2.37 16.77 9.44
CA GLU A 154 -2.17 15.52 10.18
C GLU A 154 -1.20 15.72 11.36
N ASP A 155 -0.14 16.49 11.18
CA ASP A 155 0.81 16.84 12.25
C ASP A 155 0.11 17.70 13.33
N SER A 156 -0.71 18.69 12.94
CA SER A 156 -1.53 19.45 13.88
C SER A 156 -2.56 18.60 14.61
N LEU A 157 -3.10 17.55 13.98
CA LEU A 157 -4.05 16.63 14.62
C LEU A 157 -3.32 15.70 15.61
N MET A 158 -2.10 15.29 15.29
CA MET A 158 -1.23 14.51 16.18
C MET A 158 -0.76 15.34 17.38
N ASP A 159 -0.46 16.63 17.19
CA ASP A 159 -0.11 17.56 18.27
C ASP A 159 -1.28 17.80 19.25
N GLN A 160 -2.52 17.64 18.79
CA GLN A 160 -3.72 17.72 19.62
C GLN A 160 -4.05 16.42 20.35
N LEU A 161 -3.33 15.32 20.05
CA LEU A 161 -3.53 14.03 20.70
C LEU A 161 -2.71 13.99 22.00
N ASP A 162 -3.32 14.45 23.10
CA ASP A 162 -2.65 14.47 24.40
C ASP A 162 -2.69 13.10 25.13
N ASP A 163 -1.80 12.95 26.10
CA ASP A 163 -1.72 11.79 26.97
C ASP A 163 -3.05 11.53 27.71
N ALA A 164 -3.87 12.56 27.95
CA ALA A 164 -5.15 12.40 28.64
C ALA A 164 -6.19 11.69 27.76
N VAL A 165 -6.23 12.03 26.47
CA VAL A 165 -7.05 11.34 25.46
C VAL A 165 -6.57 9.90 25.28
N LEU A 166 -5.25 9.69 25.20
CA LEU A 166 -4.68 8.34 25.07
C LEU A 166 -4.98 7.48 26.30
N ARG A 167 -4.90 8.04 27.51
CA ARG A 167 -5.26 7.36 28.78
C ARG A 167 -6.75 7.04 28.87
N LYS A 168 -7.60 7.83 28.25
CA LYS A 168 -9.05 7.58 28.18
C LYS A 168 -9.40 6.45 27.21
N ILE A 169 -8.64 6.31 26.12
CA ILE A 169 -8.83 5.27 25.10
C ILE A 169 -8.14 3.96 25.51
N PHE A 170 -6.99 4.04 26.19
CA PHE A 170 -6.19 2.89 26.66
C PHE A 170 -6.01 2.87 28.19
N PRO A 171 -7.08 2.83 28.99
CA PRO A 171 -6.97 2.95 30.44
C PRO A 171 -6.16 1.82 31.10
N GLY A 172 -6.07 0.65 30.47
CA GLY A 172 -5.33 -0.51 30.99
C GLY A 172 -3.83 -0.55 30.67
N LEU A 173 -3.30 0.38 29.86
CA LEU A 173 -1.84 0.52 29.62
C LEU A 173 -1.18 1.50 30.60
N VAL A 174 -1.97 2.06 31.52
CA VAL A 174 -1.59 3.17 32.37
C VAL A 174 -1.89 2.78 33.82
N GLU A 175 -1.34 1.66 34.29
CA GLU A 175 -1.34 1.35 35.72
C GLU A 175 -0.01 1.76 36.38
N HIS A 176 -0.15 2.86 37.13
CA HIS A 176 0.48 3.23 38.40
C HIS A 176 1.89 2.70 38.72
N ARG A 177 2.82 3.67 38.82
CA ARG A 177 3.79 3.68 39.92
C ARG A 177 3.42 4.80 40.89
#